data_AF-K8GKL1-F1
#
_entry.id   AF-K8GKL1-F1
#
_cell.length_a   1.000
_cell.length_b   1.000
_cell.length_c   1.000
_cell.angle_alpha   90.00
_cell.angle_beta   90.00
_cell.angle_gamma   90.00
#
_symmetry.space_group_name_H-M   'P 1'
#
loop_
_entity.id
_entity.type
_entity.pdbx_description
1 polymer ?
#
loop_
_entity_poly.entity_id
_entity_poly.type
_entity_poly.pdbx_seq_one_letter_code
_entity_poly.pdbx_strand_id
1 'polypeptide(L)'
;MELANLVYPLRAVIRCKAKQQLMTNLDGTGLEEQLDESLLREISQTLFQSERCDAIYEPYATREAATAVEDWAALEIAAIYQRIIQQRQSPTVQSLNALL
;
A
#
# COMPACT_ATOMS: atom_id res chain seq x y z
N MET A 1 29.47 24.34 -2.50
CA MET A 1 29.02 22.96 -2.26
C MET A 1 27.50 23.03 -2.23
N GLU A 2 26.85 22.87 -3.38
CA GLU A 2 25.39 22.89 -3.44
C GLU A 2 24.89 21.59 -2.79
N LEU A 3 24.18 21.72 -1.67
CA LEU A 3 23.40 20.63 -1.11
C LEU A 3 22.32 20.35 -2.16
N ALA A 4 22.55 19.35 -3.01
CA ALA A 4 21.47 18.80 -3.83
C ALA A 4 20.32 18.50 -2.86
N ASN A 5 19.17 19.15 -3.06
CA ASN A 5 17.98 18.93 -2.24
C ASN A 5 17.47 17.52 -2.57
N LEU A 6 18.05 16.52 -1.92
CA LEU A 6 17.65 15.13 -2.06
C LEU A 6 16.26 14.96 -1.46
N VAL A 7 15.37 14.37 -2.24
CA VAL A 7 13.98 14.14 -1.86
C VAL A 7 13.78 12.66 -1.62
N TYR A 8 13.10 12.33 -0.53
CA TYR A 8 12.77 10.95 -0.19
C TYR A 8 11.29 10.68 -0.42
N PRO A 9 10.92 9.45 -0.82
CA PRO A 9 9.54 8.99 -0.82
C PRO A 9 8.94 9.05 0.59
N LEU A 10 7.74 9.59 0.71
CA LEU A 10 7.08 9.76 2.00
C LEU A 10 6.10 8.63 2.27
N ARG A 11 6.37 7.81 3.29
CA ARG A 11 5.50 6.69 3.70
C ARG A 11 4.06 7.09 3.97
N ALA A 12 3.84 8.28 4.55
CA ALA A 12 2.50 8.80 4.79
C ALA A 12 1.76 9.10 3.48
N VAL A 13 2.48 9.63 2.48
CA VAL A 13 1.92 9.90 1.15
C VAL A 13 1.60 8.59 0.43
N ILE A 14 2.49 7.62 0.47
CA ILE A 14 2.27 6.28 -0.10
C ILE A 14 0.99 5.65 0.47
N ARG A 15 0.84 5.66 1.80
CA ARG A 15 -0.35 5.10 2.46
C ARG A 15 -1.63 5.85 2.09
N CYS A 16 -1.56 7.18 2.02
CA CYS A 16 -2.70 8.01 1.62
C CYS A 16 -3.15 7.70 0.19
N LYS A 17 -2.19 7.60 -0.75
CA LYS A 17 -2.44 7.23 -2.14
C LYS A 17 -3.03 5.83 -2.27
N ALA A 18 -2.48 4.85 -1.54
CA ALA A 18 -2.99 3.47 -1.55
C ALA A 18 -4.44 3.42 -1.04
N LYS A 19 -4.74 4.12 0.07
CA LYS A 19 -6.10 4.24 0.59
C LYS A 19 -7.05 4.89 -0.43
N GLN A 20 -6.64 5.99 -1.06
CA GLN A 20 -7.44 6.66 -2.08
C GLN A 20 -7.78 5.71 -3.24
N GLN A 21 -6.80 4.96 -3.74
CA GLN A 21 -7.03 3.96 -4.79
C GLN A 21 -8.03 2.87 -4.37
N LEU A 22 -7.90 2.37 -3.13
CA LEU A 22 -8.84 1.38 -2.59
C LEU A 22 -10.26 1.95 -2.48
N MET A 23 -10.41 3.19 -2.01
CA MET A 23 -11.71 3.85 -1.90
C MET A 23 -12.35 4.09 -3.27
N THR A 24 -11.59 4.59 -4.25
CA THR A 24 -12.09 4.79 -5.62
C THR A 24 -12.56 3.49 -6.28
N ASN A 25 -11.92 2.35 -5.96
CA ASN A 25 -12.33 1.04 -6.45
C ASN A 25 -13.57 0.47 -5.72
N LEU A 26 -13.85 0.92 -4.48
CA LEU A 26 -14.99 0.49 -3.67
C LEU A 26 -16.29 1.24 -3.99
N ASP A 27 -16.19 2.52 -4.41
CA ASP A 27 -17.36 3.33 -4.78
C ASP A 27 -18.18 2.73 -5.96
N GLY A 28 -17.60 1.80 -6.73
CA GLY A 28 -18.27 1.11 -7.84
C GLY A 28 -18.99 -0.20 -7.48
N THR A 29 -18.76 -0.77 -6.29
CA THR A 29 -19.24 -2.12 -5.93
C THR A 29 -20.36 -2.13 -4.89
N GLY A 30 -20.79 -0.97 -4.38
CA GLY A 30 -21.91 -0.87 -3.43
C GLY A 30 -21.69 -1.59 -2.10
N LEU A 31 -20.46 -2.04 -1.84
CA LEU A 31 -20.01 -2.61 -0.59
C LEU A 31 -19.26 -1.50 0.14
N GLU A 32 -19.96 -0.83 1.05
CA GLU A 32 -19.35 -0.11 2.17
C GLU A 32 -18.65 -1.11 3.12
N GLU A 33 -17.74 -1.95 2.58
CA GLU A 33 -16.76 -2.62 3.42
C GLU A 33 -15.85 -1.50 3.92
N GLN A 34 -16.08 -1.12 5.18
CA GLN A 34 -15.18 -0.24 5.93
C GLN A 34 -13.76 -0.73 5.69
N LEU A 35 -12.98 0.06 4.94
CA LEU A 35 -11.59 -0.22 4.66
C LEU A 35 -10.90 -0.62 5.97
N ASP A 36 -10.35 -1.84 6.01
CA ASP A 36 -9.65 -2.34 7.18
C ASP A 36 -8.30 -1.61 7.29
N GLU A 37 -8.33 -0.48 8.03
CA GLU A 37 -7.17 0.36 8.29
C GLU A 37 -6.05 -0.41 9.00
N SER A 38 -6.39 -1.45 9.78
CA SER A 38 -5.40 -2.28 10.46
C SER A 38 -4.64 -3.14 9.44
N LEU A 39 -5.35 -3.79 8.53
CA LEU A 39 -4.77 -4.54 7.43
C LEU A 39 -3.95 -3.65 6.50
N LEU A 40 -4.46 -2.48 6.12
CA LEU A 40 -3.72 -1.52 5.29
C LEU A 40 -2.41 -1.10 5.96
N ARG A 41 -2.44 -0.86 7.28
CA ARG A 41 -1.26 -0.50 8.06
C ARG A 41 -0.24 -1.64 8.11
N GLU A 42 -0.68 -2.88 8.33
CA GLU A 42 0.19 -4.06 8.37
C GLU A 42 0.87 -4.32 7.01
N ILE A 43 0.12 -4.23 5.91
CA ILE A 43 0.68 -4.37 4.56
C ILE A 43 1.69 -3.26 4.30
N SER A 44 1.35 -2.01 4.63
CA SER A 44 2.26 -0.87 4.48
C SER A 44 3.55 -1.08 5.28
N GLN A 45 3.45 -1.51 6.53
CA GLN A 45 4.61 -1.77 7.39
C GLN A 45 5.48 -2.88 6.84
N THR A 46 4.86 -3.95 6.31
CA THR A 46 5.57 -5.07 5.70
C THR A 46 6.29 -4.66 4.42
N LEU A 47 5.65 -3.85 3.57
CA LEU A 47 6.28 -3.34 2.35
C LEU A 47 7.45 -2.40 2.67
N PHE A 48 7.30 -1.58 3.72
CA PHE A 48 8.35 -0.66 4.15
C PHE A 48 9.48 -1.33 4.94
N GLN A 49 9.49 -2.65 5.14
CA GLN A 49 10.67 -3.34 5.65
C GLN A 49 11.79 -3.19 4.61
N SER A 50 12.99 -2.75 5.03
CA SER A 50 14.05 -2.37 4.08
C SER A 50 14.42 -3.52 3.15
N GLU A 51 14.40 -4.76 3.64
CA GLU A 51 14.66 -5.98 2.86
C GLU A 51 13.73 -6.17 1.65
N ARG A 52 12.56 -5.54 1.65
CA ARG A 52 11.55 -5.68 0.59
C ARG A 52 11.47 -4.48 -0.34
N CYS A 53 12.03 -3.33 0.05
CA CYS A 53 11.79 -2.10 -0.68
C CYS A 53 12.86 -1.02 -0.45
N ASP A 54 14.07 -1.27 -0.96
CA ASP A 54 15.19 -0.33 -0.88
C ASP A 54 14.88 1.04 -1.52
N ALA A 55 14.09 1.06 -2.60
CA ALA A 55 13.71 2.27 -3.33
C ALA A 55 13.01 3.34 -2.46
N ILE A 56 12.36 2.96 -1.35
CA ILE A 56 11.69 3.91 -0.45
C ILE A 56 12.70 4.62 0.48
N TYR A 57 13.89 4.05 0.63
CA TYR A 57 14.98 4.56 1.47
C TYR A 57 16.05 5.30 0.67
N GLU A 58 15.99 5.25 -0.66
CA GLU A 58 16.94 5.94 -1.54
C GLU A 58 16.62 7.44 -1.68
N PRO A 59 17.65 8.30 -1.71
CA PRO A 59 17.49 9.69 -2.05
C PRO A 59 17.31 9.88 -3.56
N TYR A 60 16.33 10.69 -3.96
CA TYR A 60 16.10 11.06 -5.35
C TYR A 60 16.50 12.51 -5.61
N ALA A 61 17.02 12.75 -6.82
CA ALA A 61 17.43 14.09 -7.26
C ALA A 61 16.24 15.03 -7.53
N THR A 62 15.05 14.48 -7.80
CA THR A 62 13.84 15.25 -8.10
C THR A 62 12.64 14.74 -7.30
N ARG A 63 11.70 15.64 -7.01
CA ARG A 63 10.42 15.26 -6.39
C ARG A 63 9.58 14.34 -7.27
N GLU A 64 9.67 14.51 -8.59
CA GLU A 64 8.97 13.66 -9.57
C GLU A 64 9.43 12.20 -9.48
N ALA A 65 10.74 11.97 -9.39
CA ALA A 65 11.28 10.61 -9.24
C ALA A 65 10.84 9.98 -7.90
N ALA A 66 10.91 10.73 -6.79
CA ALA A 66 10.38 10.26 -5.51
C ALA A 66 8.86 9.99 -5.57
N THR A 67 8.11 10.80 -6.30
CA THR A 67 6.66 10.63 -6.47
C THR A 67 6.33 9.38 -7.28
N ALA A 68 7.09 9.06 -8.32
CA ALA A 68 6.90 7.83 -9.09
C ALA A 68 7.09 6.57 -8.23
N VAL A 69 8.07 6.58 -7.33
CA VAL A 69 8.26 5.51 -6.34
C VAL A 69 7.10 5.47 -5.36
N GLU A 70 6.61 6.64 -4.92
CA GLU A 70 5.44 6.68 -4.05
C GLU A 70 4.19 6.09 -4.72
N ASP A 71 3.98 6.37 -6.01
CA ASP A 71 2.84 5.88 -6.77
C ASP A 71 2.93 4.37 -7.01
N TRP A 72 4.11 3.87 -7.37
CA TRP A 72 4.35 2.44 -7.51
C TRP A 72 4.12 1.70 -6.18
N ALA A 73 4.68 2.19 -5.08
CA ALA A 73 4.51 1.56 -3.77
C ALA A 73 3.05 1.59 -3.32
N ALA A 74 2.31 2.65 -3.64
CA ALA A 74 0.89 2.75 -3.33
C ALA A 74 0.06 1.71 -4.10
N LEU A 75 0.36 1.52 -5.39
CA LEU A 75 -0.27 0.50 -6.24
C LEU A 75 -0.02 -0.91 -5.70
N GLU A 76 1.21 -1.20 -5.29
CA GLU A 76 1.57 -2.51 -4.74
C GLU A 76 0.80 -2.82 -3.45
N ILE A 77 0.69 -1.83 -2.54
CA ILE A 77 -0.11 -1.97 -1.30
C ILE A 77 -1.58 -2.25 -1.63
N ALA A 78 -2.16 -1.49 -2.57
CA ALA A 78 -3.56 -1.67 -2.97
C ALA A 78 -3.80 -3.06 -3.59
N ALA A 79 -2.89 -3.53 -4.45
CA ALA A 79 -2.98 -4.85 -5.06
C ALA A 79 -2.88 -6.00 -4.03
N ILE A 80 -1.94 -5.91 -3.08
CA ILE A 80 -1.81 -6.88 -1.99
C ILE A 80 -3.08 -6.90 -1.12
N TYR A 81 -3.59 -5.72 -0.76
CA TYR A 81 -4.81 -5.59 0.02
C TYR A 81 -5.98 -6.29 -0.67
N GLN A 82 -6.22 -5.98 -1.95
CA GLN A 82 -7.29 -6.60 -2.73
C GLN A 82 -7.14 -8.11 -2.81
N ARG A 83 -5.92 -8.61 -3.02
CA ARG A 83 -5.64 -10.05 -3.05
C ARG A 83 -5.99 -10.72 -1.72
N ILE A 84 -5.65 -10.12 -0.58
CA ILE A 84 -5.97 -10.65 0.74
C ILE A 84 -7.48 -10.69 0.97
N ILE A 85 -8.20 -9.62 0.63
CA ILE A 85 -9.66 -9.57 0.76
C ILE A 85 -10.31 -10.65 -0.11
N GLN A 86 -9.92 -10.77 -1.38
CA GLN A 86 -10.41 -11.82 -2.28
C GLN A 86 -10.14 -13.22 -1.74
N GLN A 87 -8.95 -13.45 -1.15
CA GLN A 87 -8.62 -14.74 -0.53
C GLN A 87 -9.46 -15.03 0.72
N ARG A 88 -9.74 -14.03 1.55
CA ARG A 88 -10.65 -14.17 2.72
C ARG A 88 -12.07 -14.52 2.31
N GLN A 89 -12.50 -14.11 1.11
CA GLN A 89 -13.80 -14.48 0.55
C GLN A 89 -13.82 -15.91 -0.05
N SER A 90 -12.68 -16.60 -0.11
CA SER A 90 -12.62 -17.99 -0.57
C SER A 90 -13.31 -18.94 0.42
N PRO A 91 -14.21 -19.82 -0.02
CA PRO A 91 -14.94 -20.74 0.87
C PRO A 91 -14.00 -21.69 1.63
N THR A 92 -12.85 -22.05 1.06
CA THR A 92 -11.84 -22.88 1.71
C THR A 92 -11.15 -22.15 2.87
N VAL A 93 -10.88 -20.85 2.72
CA VAL A 93 -10.27 -20.03 3.77
C VAL A 93 -11.28 -19.77 4.89
N GLN A 94 -12.55 -19.54 4.53
CA GLN A 94 -13.63 -19.38 5.51
C GLN A 94 -13.86 -20.66 6.32
N SER A 95 -13.82 -21.84 5.69
CA SER A 95 -13.97 -23.11 6.41
C SER A 95 -12.80 -23.36 7.36
N LEU A 96 -11.56 -23.04 6.96
CA LEU A 96 -10.39 -23.15 7.81
C LEU A 96 -10.43 -22.16 8.99
N ASN A 97 -10.81 -20.91 8.75
CA ASN A 97 -10.94 -19.90 9.81
C ASN A 97 -12.06 -20.24 10.81
N ALA A 98 -13.12 -20.94 10.39
CA ALA A 98 -14.20 -21.38 11.28
C ALA A 98 -13.81 -22.56 12.20
N LEU A 99 -12.65 -23.19 11.96
CA LEU A 99 -12.13 -24.30 12.76
C LEU A 99 -11.10 -23.86 13.83
N LEU A 100 -10.74 -22.58 13.85
CA LEU A 100 -9.84 -21.95 14.83
C LEU A 100 -10.63 -21.08 15.81
#